data_AF-A0A6I1K004-F1
#
_entry.id   AF-A0A6I1K004-F1
#
_cell.length_a   1.000
_cell.length_b   1.000
_cell.length_c   1.000
_cell.angle_alpha   90.00
_cell.angle_beta   90.00
_cell.angle_gamma   90.00
#
_symmetry.space_group_name_H-M   'P 1'
#
loop_
_entity.id
_entity.type
_entity.pdbx_description
1 polymer ?
#
loop_
_entity_poly.entity_id
_entity_poly.type
_entity_poly.pdbx_seq_one_letter_code
_entity_poly.pdbx_strand_id
1 'polypeptide(L)'
;MVNPFKEVNWHPDTAARRVFAKSLVIGFPCLALVFLLVGWLRGKGWDVSFALKLGGCGAAAGVLFYLVPAIARPFYVVWYALACSIGLVVGNLVLGLVFYVLVTGIGLVKRLGGRQPICKAPDAQAKTYWIDAPPAPEARRYYSQF
;
A
#
# COMPACT_ATOMS: atom_id res chain seq x y z
N MET A 1 -7.81 10.57 6.27
CA MET A 1 -6.60 10.10 5.54
C MET A 1 -5.45 10.12 6.51
N VAL A 2 -4.83 8.97 6.79
CA VAL A 2 -3.58 8.94 7.58
C VAL A 2 -2.54 9.71 6.77
N ASN A 3 -1.93 10.73 7.37
CA ASN A 3 -0.91 11.52 6.69
C ASN A 3 0.45 10.84 6.89
N PRO A 4 1.00 10.14 5.88
CA PRO A 4 2.23 9.37 6.05
C PRO A 4 3.44 10.27 6.33
N PHE A 5 3.37 11.57 6.00
CA PHE A 5 4.43 12.52 6.30
C PHE A 5 4.57 12.83 7.80
N LYS A 6 3.55 12.56 8.63
CA LYS A 6 3.65 12.74 10.08
C LYS A 6 4.47 11.65 10.77
N GLU A 7 4.55 10.47 10.19
CA GLU A 7 5.28 9.33 10.76
C GLU A 7 6.76 9.34 10.36
N VAL A 8 7.12 10.13 9.34
CA VAL A 8 8.52 10.28 8.91
C VAL A 8 9.31 11.09 9.91
N ASN A 9 10.43 10.53 10.37
CA ASN A 9 11.38 11.26 11.19
C ASN A 9 12.24 12.20 10.33
N TRP A 10 11.80 13.46 10.21
CA TRP A 10 12.50 14.52 9.46
C TRP A 10 13.83 14.95 10.09
N HIS A 11 14.08 14.58 11.35
CA HIS A 11 15.31 14.86 12.10
C HIS A 11 15.95 13.54 12.57
N PRO A 12 16.47 12.73 11.63
CA PRO A 12 16.94 11.39 11.97
C PRO A 12 18.17 11.47 12.87
N ASP A 13 18.10 10.78 14.00
CA ASP A 13 19.25 10.57 14.87
C ASP A 13 20.35 9.75 14.14
N THR A 14 21.58 9.80 14.64
CA THR A 14 22.74 9.09 14.08
C THR A 14 22.48 7.58 13.92
N ALA A 15 21.72 6.97 14.83
CA ALA A 15 21.31 5.57 14.75
C ALA A 15 20.38 5.31 13.55
N ALA A 16 19.37 6.15 13.32
CA ALA A 16 18.43 6.01 12.19
C ALA A 16 19.15 6.15 10.84
N ARG A 17 20.13 7.06 10.76
CA ARG A 17 20.99 7.23 9.57
C ARG A 17 21.83 5.99 9.28
N ARG A 18 22.34 5.31 10.31
CA ARG A 18 23.08 4.05 10.15
C ARG A 18 22.17 2.89 9.72
N VAL A 19 20.94 2.83 10.21
CA VAL A 19 19.95 1.83 9.77
C VAL A 19 19.66 2.01 8.28
N PHE A 20 19.44 3.24 7.81
CA PHE A 20 19.27 3.53 6.40
C PHE A 20 20.49 3.11 5.56
N ALA A 21 21.70 3.44 6.02
CA ALA A 21 22.93 3.02 5.34
C ALA A 21 23.05 1.49 5.26
N LYS A 22 22.72 0.75 6.33
CA LYS A 22 22.67 -0.73 6.31
C LYS A 22 21.65 -1.25 5.29
N SER A 23 20.47 -0.64 5.21
CA SER A 23 19.46 -0.99 4.22
C SER A 23 19.96 -0.78 2.79
N LEU A 24 20.77 0.25 2.51
CA LEU A 24 21.42 0.43 1.20
C LEU A 24 22.47 -0.66 0.92
N VAL A 25 23.35 -0.93 1.89
CA VAL A 25 24.42 -1.93 1.75
C VAL A 25 23.86 -3.33 1.49
N ILE A 26 22.71 -3.67 2.07
CA ILE A 26 22.06 -4.98 1.85
C ILE A 26 21.14 -4.94 0.62
N GLY A 27 20.37 -3.86 0.47
CA GLY A 27 19.34 -3.74 -0.55
C GLY A 27 19.88 -3.73 -1.98
N PHE A 28 20.96 -2.98 -2.25
CA PHE A 28 21.52 -2.88 -3.59
C PHE A 28 22.14 -4.19 -4.11
N PRO A 29 22.92 -4.95 -3.30
CA PRO A 29 23.35 -6.30 -3.68
C PRO A 29 22.19 -7.27 -3.90
N CYS A 30 21.16 -7.26 -3.03
CA CYS A 30 19.97 -8.08 -3.26
C CYS A 30 19.25 -7.72 -4.57
N LEU A 31 19.10 -6.43 -4.87
CA LEU A 31 18.56 -5.95 -6.14
C LEU A 31 19.41 -6.42 -7.33
N ALA A 32 20.74 -6.32 -7.24
CA ALA A 32 21.65 -6.79 -8.28
C ALA A 32 21.51 -8.31 -8.53
N LEU A 33 21.34 -9.11 -7.47
CA LEU A 33 21.07 -10.55 -7.59
C LEU A 33 19.72 -10.84 -8.25
N VAL A 34 18.66 -10.09 -7.90
CA VAL A 34 17.35 -10.22 -8.55
C VAL A 34 17.45 -9.89 -10.05
N PHE A 35 18.16 -8.81 -10.41
CA PHE A 35 18.38 -8.46 -11.81
C PHE A 35 19.18 -9.53 -12.58
N LEU A 36 20.17 -10.15 -11.94
CA LEU A 36 20.88 -11.31 -12.50
C LEU A 36 19.95 -12.50 -12.75
N LEU A 37 19.12 -12.85 -11.76
CA LEU A 37 18.17 -13.95 -11.87
C LEU A 37 17.13 -13.69 -12.97
N VAL A 38 16.60 -12.47 -13.08
CA VAL A 38 15.66 -12.10 -14.14
C VAL A 38 16.34 -12.09 -15.51
N GLY A 39 17.58 -11.62 -15.61
CA GLY A 39 18.38 -11.66 -16.85
C GLY A 39 18.63 -13.09 -17.31
N TRP A 40 18.93 -14.00 -16.38
CA TRP A 40 19.06 -15.42 -16.62
C TRP A 40 17.75 -16.05 -17.10
N LEU A 41 16.63 -15.80 -16.41
CA LEU A 41 15.30 -16.30 -16.78
C LEU A 41 14.82 -15.81 -18.15
N ARG A 42 15.24 -14.60 -18.56
CA ARG A 42 14.92 -14.03 -19.88
C ARG A 42 15.88 -14.47 -21.00
N GLY A 43 16.82 -15.37 -20.72
CA GLY A 43 17.76 -15.89 -21.71
C GLY A 43 18.78 -14.88 -22.22
N LYS A 44 18.92 -13.72 -21.56
CA LYS A 44 19.78 -12.61 -22.00
C LYS A 44 21.25 -12.78 -21.59
N GLY A 45 21.60 -13.92 -21.00
CA GLY A 45 22.91 -14.21 -20.44
C GLY A 45 23.14 -13.57 -19.07
N TRP A 46 24.25 -13.94 -18.44
CA TRP A 46 24.67 -13.37 -17.16
C TRP A 46 25.37 -12.04 -17.43
N ASP A 47 24.64 -10.93 -17.36
CA ASP A 47 25.23 -9.59 -17.45
C ASP A 47 25.87 -9.21 -16.11
N VAL A 48 26.88 -9.99 -15.72
CA VAL A 48 27.58 -9.92 -14.43
C VAL A 48 28.19 -8.54 -14.24
N SER A 49 28.67 -7.92 -15.30
CA SER A 49 29.25 -6.57 -15.30
C SER A 49 28.27 -5.50 -14.85
N PHE A 50 27.02 -5.56 -15.31
CA PHE A 50 25.99 -4.61 -14.88
C PHE A 50 25.62 -4.82 -13.42
N ALA A 51 25.44 -6.07 -13.00
CA ALA A 51 25.08 -6.41 -11.64
C ALA A 51 26.18 -6.08 -10.63
N LEU A 52 27.46 -6.32 -10.97
CA LEU A 52 28.60 -5.95 -10.13
C LEU A 52 28.76 -4.44 -10.02
N LYS A 53 28.56 -3.68 -11.10
CA LYS A 53 28.57 -2.21 -11.06
C LYS A 53 27.44 -1.68 -10.19
N LEU A 54 26.22 -2.21 -10.35
CA LEU A 54 25.06 -1.76 -9.60
C LEU A 54 25.17 -2.10 -8.11
N GLY A 55 25.49 -3.36 -7.79
CA GLY A 55 25.66 -3.83 -6.42
C GLY A 55 26.89 -3.23 -5.75
N GLY A 56 28.03 -3.15 -6.45
CA GLY A 56 29.28 -2.60 -5.96
C GLY A 56 29.21 -1.10 -5.72
N CYS A 57 28.70 -0.31 -6.67
CA CYS A 57 28.52 1.13 -6.47
C CYS A 57 27.48 1.42 -5.37
N GLY A 58 26.39 0.65 -5.31
CA GLY A 58 25.37 0.80 -4.25
C GLY A 58 25.91 0.46 -2.86
N ALA A 59 26.69 -0.63 -2.73
CA ALA A 59 27.33 -1.00 -1.48
C ALA A 59 28.40 0.02 -1.07
N ALA A 60 29.23 0.50 -2.00
CA ALA A 60 30.23 1.53 -1.74
C ALA A 60 29.59 2.85 -1.28
N ALA A 61 28.50 3.28 -1.93
CA ALA A 61 27.72 4.44 -1.50
C ALA A 61 27.10 4.23 -0.11
N GLY A 62 26.58 3.04 0.19
CA GLY A 62 26.06 2.68 1.51
C GLY A 62 27.15 2.74 2.60
N VAL A 63 28.36 2.24 2.33
CA VAL A 63 29.51 2.34 3.23
C VAL A 63 29.95 3.79 3.42
N LEU A 64 29.96 4.60 2.35
CA LEU A 64 30.26 6.02 2.43
C LEU A 64 29.25 6.78 3.30
N PHE A 65 27.96 6.48 3.18
CA PHE A 65 26.91 7.04 4.04
C PHE A 65 26.98 6.55 5.48
N TYR A 66 27.54 5.36 5.72
CA TYR A 66 27.82 4.86 7.07
C TYR A 66 28.97 5.64 7.72
N LEU A 67 30.03 5.94 6.97
CA LEU A 67 31.20 6.69 7.43
C LEU A 67 30.91 8.19 7.61
N VAL A 68 30.11 8.78 6.72
CA VAL A 68 29.77 10.21 6.74
C VAL A 68 28.25 10.42 6.90
N PRO A 69 27.72 10.30 8.13
CA PRO A 69 26.29 10.40 8.40
C PRO A 69 25.72 11.82 8.23
N ALA A 70 26.56 12.83 8.02
CA ALA A 70 26.12 14.20 7.74
C ALA A 70 25.49 14.32 6.34
N ILE A 71 26.09 13.66 5.34
CA ILE A 71 25.61 13.68 3.94
C ILE A 71 24.39 12.77 3.76
N ALA A 72 24.28 11.72 4.58
CA ALA A 72 23.14 10.81 4.55
C ALA A 72 21.81 11.47 4.95
N ARG A 73 21.83 12.58 5.69
CA ARG A 73 20.62 13.24 6.20
C ARG A 73 19.70 13.79 5.09
N PRO A 74 20.15 14.67 4.17
CA PRO A 74 19.28 15.15 3.09
C PRO A 74 18.78 14.02 2.19
N PHE A 75 19.62 13.03 1.91
CA PHE A 75 19.24 11.86 1.11
C PHE A 75 18.14 11.03 1.76
N TYR A 76 18.26 10.77 3.07
CA TYR A 76 17.23 10.08 3.85
C TYR A 76 15.89 10.82 3.75
N VAL A 77 15.90 12.13 3.98
CA VAL A 77 14.69 12.96 3.97
C VAL A 77 14.00 12.95 2.61
N VAL A 78 14.76 13.16 1.52
CA VAL A 78 14.22 13.14 0.15
C VAL A 78 13.68 11.75 -0.20
N TRP A 79 14.41 10.69 0.14
CA TRP A 79 13.99 9.33 -0.15
C TRP A 79 12.68 8.96 0.56
N TYR A 80 12.55 9.29 1.84
CA TYR A 80 11.32 9.03 2.59
C TYR A 80 10.15 9.90 2.11
N ALA A 81 10.40 11.16 1.73
CA ALA A 81 9.36 12.01 1.16
C ALA A 81 8.81 11.43 -0.16
N LEU A 82 9.69 10.92 -1.02
CA LEU A 82 9.31 10.21 -2.25
C LEU A 82 8.53 8.94 -1.93
N ALA A 83 9.01 8.11 -1.00
CA ALA A 83 8.34 6.88 -0.59
C ALA A 83 6.92 7.16 -0.05
N CYS A 84 6.74 8.20 0.76
CA CYS A 84 5.42 8.62 1.24
C CYS A 84 4.50 9.08 0.11
N SER A 85 5.03 9.84 -0.84
CA SER A 85 4.26 10.33 -2.00
C SER A 85 3.77 9.17 -2.87
N ILE A 86 4.65 8.19 -3.13
CA ILE A 86 4.31 6.96 -3.84
C ILE A 86 3.27 6.17 -3.03
N GLY A 87 3.48 6.02 -1.72
CA GLY A 87 2.54 5.32 -0.83
C GLY A 87 1.14 5.93 -0.84
N LEU A 88 1.03 7.26 -0.91
CA LEU A 88 -0.27 7.93 -1.05
C LEU A 88 -0.93 7.57 -2.38
N VAL A 89 -0.22 7.67 -3.49
CA VAL A 89 -0.78 7.36 -4.81
C VAL A 89 -1.19 5.89 -4.88
N VAL A 90 -0.27 4.98 -4.57
CA VAL A 90 -0.48 3.53 -4.64
C VAL A 90 -1.56 3.09 -3.66
N GLY A 91 -1.57 3.61 -2.43
CA GLY A 91 -2.60 3.27 -1.44
C GLY A 91 -4.00 3.63 -1.92
N ASN A 92 -4.18 4.84 -2.48
CA ASN A 92 -5.46 5.24 -3.06
C ASN A 92 -5.81 4.42 -4.30
N LEU A 93 -4.83 4.11 -5.14
CA LEU A 93 -5.03 3.34 -6.38
C LEU A 93 -5.45 1.90 -6.06
N VAL A 94 -4.78 1.24 -5.11
CA VAL A 94 -5.13 -0.11 -4.63
C VAL A 94 -6.51 -0.09 -3.97
N LEU A 95 -6.81 0.88 -3.13
CA LEU A 95 -8.13 1.01 -2.51
C LEU A 95 -9.23 1.19 -3.58
N GLY A 96 -8.99 2.04 -4.57
CA GLY A 96 -9.89 2.23 -5.71
C GLY A 96 -10.06 0.95 -6.51
N LEU A 97 -8.96 0.26 -6.82
CA LEU A 97 -8.98 -1.01 -7.54
C LEU A 97 -9.80 -2.06 -6.78
N VAL A 98 -9.56 -2.23 -5.48
CA VAL A 98 -10.30 -3.15 -4.62
C VAL A 98 -11.80 -2.80 -4.63
N PHE A 99 -12.14 -1.53 -4.52
CA PHE A 99 -13.54 -1.08 -4.55
C PHE A 99 -14.21 -1.39 -5.90
N TYR A 100 -13.57 -1.05 -7.02
CA TYR A 100 -14.17 -1.28 -8.34
C TYR A 100 -14.15 -2.75 -8.77
N VAL A 101 -13.12 -3.52 -8.41
CA VAL A 101 -13.02 -4.93 -8.80
C VAL A 101 -13.88 -5.79 -7.87
N LEU A 102 -13.72 -5.66 -6.55
CA LEU A 102 -14.44 -6.52 -5.61
C LEU A 102 -15.84 -5.98 -5.33
N VAL A 103 -15.97 -4.74 -4.85
CA VAL A 103 -17.30 -4.24 -4.41
C VAL A 103 -18.23 -4.08 -5.60
N THR A 104 -17.76 -3.42 -6.66
CA THR A 104 -18.59 -3.24 -7.87
C THR A 104 -18.76 -4.56 -8.62
N GLY A 105 -17.73 -5.42 -8.69
CA GLY A 105 -17.86 -6.77 -9.28
C GLY A 105 -18.93 -7.63 -8.58
N ILE A 106 -18.91 -7.69 -7.24
CA ILE A 106 -19.94 -8.40 -6.46
C ILE A 106 -21.32 -7.79 -6.70
N GLY A 107 -21.43 -6.46 -6.72
CA GLY A 107 -22.68 -5.76 -7.03
C GLY A 107 -23.21 -6.08 -8.42
N LEU A 108 -22.33 -6.15 -9.42
CA LEU A 108 -22.66 -6.47 -10.81
C LEU A 108 -23.16 -7.92 -10.91
N VAL A 109 -22.48 -8.88 -10.28
CA VAL A 109 -22.90 -10.28 -10.23
C VAL A 109 -24.28 -10.42 -9.59
N LYS A 110 -24.53 -9.75 -8.45
CA LYS A 110 -25.86 -9.75 -7.82
C LYS A 110 -26.94 -9.14 -8.73
N ARG A 111 -26.61 -8.07 -9.46
CA ARG A 111 -27.51 -7.42 -10.42
C ARG A 111 -27.85 -8.33 -11.59
N LEU A 112 -26.86 -9.02 -12.16
CA LEU A 112 -27.06 -9.98 -13.25
C LEU A 112 -27.85 -11.21 -12.77
N GLY A 113 -27.66 -11.64 -11.52
CA GLY A 113 -28.44 -12.70 -10.89
C GLY A 113 -29.85 -12.30 -10.46
N GLY A 114 -30.37 -11.15 -10.89
CA GLY A 114 -31.74 -10.69 -10.63
C GLY A 114 -32.04 -10.25 -9.20
N ARG A 115 -31.04 -10.27 -8.29
CA ARG A 115 -31.22 -9.85 -6.89
C ARG A 115 -30.97 -8.35 -6.79
N GLN A 116 -32.05 -7.57 -6.73
CA GLN A 116 -32.00 -6.14 -6.42
C GLN A 116 -32.34 -5.90 -4.95
N PRO A 117 -31.36 -5.73 -4.05
CA PRO A 117 -31.62 -5.52 -2.63
C PRO A 117 -32.24 -4.16 -2.31
N ILE A 118 -32.26 -3.22 -3.26
CA ILE A 118 -32.81 -1.87 -3.10
C ILE A 118 -33.67 -1.60 -4.34
N CYS A 119 -34.93 -1.20 -4.15
CA CYS A 119 -35.77 -0.69 -5.24
C CYS A 119 -35.15 0.60 -5.77
N LYS A 120 -34.58 0.56 -6.97
CA LYS A 120 -33.92 1.72 -7.60
C LYS A 120 -34.88 2.58 -8.41
N ALA A 121 -36.05 2.07 -8.73
CA ALA A 121 -37.07 2.81 -9.45
C ALA A 121 -37.91 3.62 -8.45
N PRO A 122 -37.96 4.97 -8.56
CA PRO A 122 -38.93 5.74 -7.84
C PRO A 122 -40.33 5.37 -8.34
N ASP A 123 -41.17 4.89 -7.42
CA ASP A 123 -42.59 4.64 -7.67
C ASP A 123 -43.35 5.97 -7.58
N ALA A 124 -43.80 6.46 -8.72
CA ALA A 124 -44.56 7.71 -8.82
C ALA A 124 -45.96 7.63 -8.18
N GLN A 125 -46.45 6.43 -7.89
CA GLN A 125 -47.73 6.22 -7.22
C GLN A 125 -47.59 5.97 -5.70
N ALA A 126 -46.37 5.79 -5.20
CA ALA A 126 -46.14 5.56 -3.78
C ALA A 126 -46.34 6.85 -2.97
N LYS A 127 -47.34 6.83 -2.07
CA LYS A 127 -47.63 7.93 -1.13
C LYS A 127 -46.48 8.14 -0.11
N THR A 128 -45.70 7.09 0.14
CA THR A 128 -44.57 7.07 1.07
C THR A 128 -43.67 5.85 0.78
N TYR A 129 -42.35 6.01 0.93
CA TYR A 129 -41.36 4.92 0.88
C TYR A 129 -41.02 4.33 2.25
N TRP A 130 -41.70 4.79 3.31
CA TRP A 130 -41.54 4.24 4.64
C TRP A 130 -41.96 2.76 4.65
N ILE A 131 -41.05 1.90 5.07
CA ILE A 131 -41.33 0.49 5.34
C ILE A 131 -41.64 0.40 6.83
N ASP A 132 -42.80 -0.15 7.17
CA ASP A 132 -43.18 -0.34 8.57
C ASP A 132 -42.15 -1.20 9.29
N ALA A 133 -41.69 -0.71 10.45
CA ALA A 133 -40.78 -1.47 11.26
C ALA A 133 -41.47 -2.77 11.72
N PRO A 134 -40.76 -3.91 11.73
CA PRO A 134 -41.31 -5.13 12.30
C PRO A 134 -41.77 -4.87 13.74
N PRO A 135 -42.88 -5.49 14.18
CA PRO A 135 -43.44 -5.25 15.50
C PRO A 135 -42.37 -5.48 16.56
N ALA A 136 -42.26 -4.54 17.49
CA ALA A 136 -41.28 -4.61 18.56
C ALA A 136 -41.46 -5.95 19.31
N PRO A 137 -40.37 -6.71 19.57
CA PRO A 137 -40.47 -7.90 20.38
C PRO A 137 -41.05 -7.57 21.75
N GLU A 138 -41.77 -8.50 22.37
CA GLU A 138 -42.32 -8.31 23.70
C GLU A 138 -41.25 -7.85 24.69
N ALA A 139 -41.56 -6.83 25.50
CA ALA A 139 -40.64 -6.26 26.48
C ALA A 139 -40.05 -7.33 27.43
N ARG A 140 -40.78 -8.43 27.66
CA ARG A 140 -40.36 -9.57 28.47
C ARG A 140 -39.12 -10.29 27.91
N ARG A 141 -38.95 -10.30 26.59
CA ARG A 141 -37.81 -10.93 25.89
C ARG A 141 -36.49 -10.20 26.12
N TYR A 142 -36.55 -8.93 26.55
CA TYR A 142 -35.38 -8.15 26.97
C TYR A 142 -34.79 -8.68 28.29
N TYR A 143 -35.63 -9.23 29.16
CA TYR A 143 -35.22 -9.72 30.48
C TYR A 143 -34.69 -11.17 30.49
N SER A 144 -34.73 -11.86 29.35
CA SER A 144 -34.33 -13.27 29.22
C SER A 144 -33.16 -13.48 28.26
N GLN A 145 -32.24 -12.52 28.16
CA GLN A 145 -31.09 -12.56 27.24
C GLN A 145 -29.90 -13.39 27.74
N PHE A 146 -29.98 -13.97 28.94
CA PHE A 146 -28.95 -14.84 29.52
C PHE A 146 -29.57 -16.13 30.05
#